data_AF-A0A2N9N9B6-F1
#
_entry.id   AF-A0A2N9N9B6-F1
#
_cell.length_a   1.000
_cell.length_b   1.000
_cell.length_c   1.000
_cell.angle_alpha   90.00
_cell.angle_beta   90.00
_cell.angle_gamma   90.00
#
_symmetry.space_group_name_H-M   'P 1'
#
loop_
_entity.id
_entity.type
_entity.pdbx_description
1 polymer ?
#
loop_
_entity_poly.entity_id
_entity_poly.type
_entity_poly.pdbx_seq_one_letter_code
_entity_poly.pdbx_strand_id
1 'polypeptide(L)'
;MFAEIPAPPSPPSQRRAARSFGVVFASFLIGLVYAWFHWSRPLSLADKVAAAEFLICGTFSGVFLLTAKSVSPESNQKRLTGLFIAVAALQVIVTVIR
;
A
#
# COMPACT_ATOMS: atom_id res chain seq x y z
N MET A 1 -16.61 -15.59 33.27
CA MET A 1 -15.93 -14.49 32.56
C MET A 1 -14.48 -14.92 32.39
N PHE A 2 -14.08 -15.37 31.21
CA PHE A 2 -12.68 -15.77 30.98
C PHE A 2 -11.82 -14.51 31.04
N ALA A 3 -10.78 -14.54 31.88
CA ALA A 3 -9.75 -13.51 31.90
C ALA A 3 -9.05 -13.53 30.54
N GLU A 4 -9.31 -12.51 29.73
CA GLU A 4 -8.67 -12.31 28.45
C GLU A 4 -7.19 -12.05 28.73
N ILE A 5 -6.37 -13.10 28.61
CA ILE A 5 -4.93 -13.00 28.80
C ILE A 5 -4.43 -11.98 27.78
N PRO A 6 -3.82 -10.86 28.20
CA PRO A 6 -3.39 -9.83 27.26
C PRO A 6 -2.42 -10.46 26.26
N ALA A 7 -2.76 -10.31 24.97
CA ALA A 7 -1.96 -10.89 23.90
C ALA A 7 -0.50 -10.41 24.02
N PRO A 8 0.47 -11.32 23.85
CA PRO A 8 1.88 -10.95 23.95
C PRO A 8 2.20 -9.81 22.98
N PRO A 9 3.07 -8.86 23.38
CA PRO A 9 3.40 -7.70 22.56
C PRO A 9 3.97 -8.16 21.21
N SER A 10 3.46 -7.59 20.11
CA SER A 10 3.93 -7.93 18.76
C SER A 10 5.45 -7.75 18.65
N PRO A 11 6.17 -8.72 18.08
CA PRO A 11 7.60 -8.65 17.84
C PRO A 11 8.04 -7.33 17.17
N PRO A 12 9.23 -6.80 17.47
CA PRO A 12 9.74 -5.55 16.88
C PRO A 12 9.72 -5.55 15.34
N SER A 13 9.95 -6.71 14.71
CA SER A 13 9.89 -6.89 13.25
C SER A 13 8.49 -6.65 12.68
N GLN A 14 7.44 -7.12 13.35
CA GLN A 14 6.05 -6.88 12.94
C GLN A 14 5.63 -5.41 13.16
N ARG A 15 6.11 -4.77 14.22
CA ARG A 15 5.89 -3.33 14.44
C ARG A 15 6.54 -2.49 13.35
N ARG A 16 7.76 -2.86 12.93
CA ARG A 16 8.46 -2.22 11.81
C ARG A 16 7.68 -2.42 10.50
N ALA A 17 7.22 -3.63 10.21
CA ALA A 17 6.41 -3.92 9.03
C ALA A 17 5.12 -3.07 8.99
N ALA A 18 4.38 -3.01 10.11
CA ALA A 18 3.18 -2.18 10.22
C ALA A 18 3.47 -0.70 9.97
N ARG A 19 4.57 -0.16 10.51
CA ARG A 19 5.01 1.23 10.22
C ARG A 19 5.31 1.42 8.74
N SER A 20 6.04 0.49 8.11
CA SER A 20 6.37 0.57 6.69
C SER A 20 5.11 0.55 5.81
N PHE A 21 4.18 -0.39 6.05
CA PHE A 21 2.90 -0.40 5.33
C PHE A 21 2.07 0.85 5.61
N GLY A 22 2.12 1.39 6.84
CA GLY A 22 1.43 2.62 7.19
C GLY A 22 1.94 3.83 6.41
N VAL A 23 3.27 3.97 6.27
CA VAL A 23 3.89 5.03 5.46
C VAL A 23 3.51 4.86 3.99
N VAL A 24 3.62 3.65 3.45
CA VAL A 24 3.27 3.36 2.05
C VAL A 24 1.80 3.69 1.77
N PHE A 25 0.89 3.25 2.65
CA PHE A 25 -0.53 3.53 2.55
C PHE A 25 -0.84 5.03 2.61
N ALA A 26 -0.23 5.76 3.54
CA ALA A 26 -0.40 7.21 3.65
C ALA A 26 0.07 7.93 2.38
N SER A 27 1.20 7.52 1.80
CA SER A 27 1.70 8.07 0.53
C SER A 27 0.70 7.85 -0.61
N PHE A 28 0.10 6.66 -0.72
CA PHE A 28 -0.93 6.39 -1.73
C PHE A 28 -2.20 7.22 -1.51
N LEU A 29 -2.63 7.42 -0.26
CA LEU A 29 -3.77 8.28 0.06
C LEU A 29 -3.51 9.74 -0.34
N ILE A 30 -2.32 10.27 -0.04
CA ILE A 30 -1.93 11.63 -0.45
C ILE A 30 -1.96 11.75 -1.98
N GLY A 31 -1.40 10.76 -2.68
CA GLY A 31 -1.44 10.72 -4.15
C GLY A 31 -2.86 10.64 -4.71
N LEU A 32 -3.74 9.87 -4.09
CA LEU A 32 -5.14 9.75 -4.48
C LEU A 32 -5.89 11.07 -4.29
N VAL A 33 -5.68 11.75 -3.16
CA VAL A 33 -6.27 13.08 -2.89
C VAL A 33 -5.78 14.09 -3.93
N TYR A 34 -4.49 14.10 -4.24
CA TYR A 34 -3.93 14.96 -5.27
C TYR A 34 -4.54 14.68 -6.65
N ALA A 35 -4.62 13.41 -7.03
CA ALA A 35 -5.21 12.97 -8.29
C ALA A 35 -6.70 13.34 -8.38
N TRP A 36 -7.45 13.22 -7.27
CA TRP A 36 -8.85 13.59 -7.19
C TRP A 36 -9.10 15.05 -7.57
N PHE A 37 -8.28 15.98 -7.07
CA PHE A 37 -8.38 17.39 -7.46
C PHE A 37 -8.12 17.61 -8.95
N HIS A 38 -7.26 16.79 -9.56
CA HIS A 38 -6.85 16.89 -10.96
C HIS A 38 -7.81 16.16 -11.93
N TRP A 39 -8.62 15.22 -11.44
CA TRP A 39 -9.65 14.49 -12.21
C TRP A 39 -10.84 15.36 -12.66
N SER A 40 -10.89 16.61 -12.24
CA SER A 40 -11.85 17.62 -12.72
C SER A 40 -11.74 17.92 -14.23
N ARG A 41 -10.69 17.42 -14.89
CA ARG A 41 -10.42 17.58 -16.33
C ARG A 41 -10.42 16.22 -17.03
N PRO A 42 -10.69 16.16 -18.35
CA PRO A 42 -10.58 14.92 -19.10
C PRO A 42 -9.17 14.33 -18.96
N LEU A 43 -9.12 13.13 -18.41
CA LEU A 43 -7.87 12.44 -18.08
C LEU A 43 -7.26 11.77 -19.30
N SER A 44 -5.96 11.96 -19.48
CA SER A 44 -5.19 11.18 -20.43
C SER A 44 -5.18 9.71 -20.02
N LEU A 45 -4.85 8.81 -20.96
CA LEU A 45 -4.75 7.39 -20.66
C LEU A 45 -3.68 7.12 -19.58
N ALA A 46 -2.57 7.86 -19.62
CA ALA A 46 -1.53 7.81 -18.60
C ALA A 46 -2.06 8.18 -17.20
N ASP A 47 -2.88 9.24 -17.10
CA ASP A 47 -3.47 9.66 -15.82
C ASP A 47 -4.45 8.62 -15.26
N LYS A 48 -5.16 7.90 -16.14
CA LYS A 48 -6.05 6.79 -15.74
C LYS A 48 -5.28 5.58 -15.24
N VAL A 49 -4.12 5.28 -15.83
CA VAL A 49 -3.26 4.19 -15.34
C VAL A 49 -2.65 4.57 -13.98
N ALA A 50 -2.17 5.81 -13.83
CA ALA A 50 -1.68 6.32 -12.56
C ALA A 50 -2.78 6.31 -11.47
N ALA A 51 -4.01 6.69 -11.83
CA ALA A 51 -5.18 6.59 -10.94
C ALA A 51 -5.41 5.16 -10.44
N ALA A 52 -5.39 4.19 -11.35
CA ALA A 52 -5.56 2.78 -11.01
C ALA A 52 -4.44 2.28 -10.10
N GLU A 53 -3.19 2.72 -10.32
CA GLU A 53 -2.06 2.43 -9.45
C GLU A 53 -2.31 2.90 -8.00
N PHE A 54 -2.70 4.17 -7.81
CA PHE A 54 -3.00 4.70 -6.48
C PHE A 54 -4.11 3.92 -5.77
N LEU A 55 -5.16 3.55 -6.50
CA LEU A 55 -6.28 2.77 -5.95
C LEU A 55 -5.87 1.33 -5.58
N ILE A 56 -5.22 0.62 -6.49
CA ILE A 56 -4.87 -0.79 -6.31
C ILE A 56 -3.78 -0.92 -5.24
N CYS A 57 -2.67 -0.20 -5.37
CA CYS A 57 -1.56 -0.28 -4.43
C CYS A 57 -1.93 0.34 -3.06
N GLY A 58 -2.76 1.39 -3.05
CA GLY A 58 -3.36 1.92 -1.83
C GLY A 58 -4.23 0.87 -1.11
N THR A 59 -5.10 0.18 -1.82
CA THR A 59 -5.95 -0.86 -1.23
C THR A 59 -5.11 -2.02 -0.68
N PHE A 60 -4.15 -2.54 -1.45
CA PHE A 60 -3.27 -3.63 -0.98
C PHE A 60 -2.42 -3.23 0.22
N SER A 61 -1.84 -2.03 0.23
CA SER A 61 -1.07 -1.54 1.37
C SER A 61 -1.93 -1.38 2.63
N GLY A 62 -3.19 -0.95 2.49
CA GLY A 62 -4.16 -0.92 3.57
C GLY A 62 -4.49 -2.33 4.12
N VAL A 63 -4.77 -3.30 3.25
CA VAL A 63 -5.00 -4.70 3.65
C VAL A 63 -3.77 -5.29 4.35
N PHE A 64 -2.57 -5.01 3.85
CA PHE A 64 -1.33 -5.47 4.46
C PHE A 64 -1.05 -4.78 5.80
N LEU A 65 -1.39 -3.50 5.96
CA LEU A 65 -1.31 -2.80 7.23
C LEU A 65 -2.20 -3.46 8.28
N LEU A 66 -3.46 -3.77 7.93
CA LEU A 66 -4.42 -4.43 8.83
C LEU A 66 -3.95 -5.84 9.24
N THR A 67 -3.26 -6.54 8.35
CA THR A 67 -2.77 -7.92 8.58
C THR A 67 -1.29 -7.99 9.00
N ALA A 68 -0.60 -6.86 9.14
CA ALA A 68 0.85 -6.85 9.39
C ALA A 68 1.26 -7.53 10.69
N LYS A 69 0.39 -7.53 11.70
CA LYS A 69 0.63 -8.15 13.02
C LYS A 69 0.28 -9.64 13.07
N SER A 70 -0.57 -10.13 12.17
CA SER A 70 -1.02 -11.53 12.15
C SER A 70 -0.18 -12.44 11.25
N VAL A 71 0.79 -11.86 10.53
CA VAL A 71 1.55 -12.54 9.48
C VAL A 71 3.04 -12.64 9.86
N SER A 72 3.72 -13.66 9.34
CA SER A 72 5.15 -13.87 9.59
C SER A 72 6.00 -12.70 9.03
N PRO A 73 7.15 -12.38 9.66
CA PRO A 73 8.03 -11.32 9.17
C PRO A 73 8.49 -11.52 7.72
N GLU A 74 8.79 -12.76 7.33
CA GLU A 74 9.18 -13.11 5.96
C GLU A 74 8.06 -12.81 4.95
N SER A 75 6.81 -13.15 5.30
CA SER A 75 5.67 -12.86 4.42
C SER A 75 5.40 -11.36 4.32
N ASN A 76 5.55 -10.59 5.41
CA ASN A 76 5.50 -9.13 5.35
C ASN A 76 6.59 -8.54 4.45
N GLN A 77 7.80 -9.09 4.48
CA GLN A 77 8.88 -8.66 3.58
C GLN A 77 8.54 -8.94 2.12
N LYS A 78 8.04 -10.15 1.78
CA LYS A 78 7.59 -10.49 0.42
C LYS A 78 6.46 -9.57 -0.05
N ARG A 79 5.49 -9.25 0.81
CA ARG A 79 4.40 -8.31 0.51
C ARG A 79 4.90 -6.90 0.23
N LEU A 80 5.87 -6.41 1.01
CA LEU A 80 6.48 -5.11 0.79
C LEU A 80 7.23 -5.07 -0.55
N THR A 81 8.06 -6.08 -0.83
CA THR A 81 8.76 -6.21 -2.11
C THR A 81 7.78 -6.31 -3.29
N GLY A 82 6.71 -7.09 -3.14
CA GLY A 82 5.67 -7.22 -4.17
C GLY A 82 4.97 -5.90 -4.47
N LEU A 83 4.67 -5.10 -3.44
CA LEU A 83 4.14 -3.74 -3.60
C LEU A 83 5.09 -2.84 -4.40
N PHE A 84 6.39 -2.86 -4.09
CA PHE A 84 7.39 -2.09 -4.83
C PHE A 84 7.49 -2.53 -6.30
N ILE A 85 7.48 -3.84 -6.56
CA ILE A 85 7.52 -4.37 -7.93
C ILE A 85 6.25 -3.98 -8.71
N ALA A 86 5.08 -4.07 -8.08
CA ALA A 86 3.82 -3.69 -8.72
C ALA A 86 3.80 -2.20 -9.12
N VAL A 87 4.25 -1.33 -8.23
CA VAL A 87 4.44 0.11 -8.51
C VAL A 87 5.41 0.31 -9.67
N ALA A 88 6.60 -0.30 -9.61
CA ALA A 88 7.61 -0.14 -10.65
C ALA A 88 7.11 -0.61 -12.02
N ALA A 89 6.42 -1.76 -12.08
CA ALA A 89 5.84 -2.27 -13.33
C ALA A 89 4.78 -1.32 -13.91
N LEU A 90 3.91 -0.77 -13.07
CA LEU A 90 2.89 0.20 -13.49
C LEU A 90 3.53 1.51 -13.99
N GLN A 91 4.57 2.01 -13.33
CA GLN A 91 5.32 3.18 -13.78
C GLN A 91 6.00 2.97 -15.14
N VAL A 92 6.55 1.76 -15.39
CA VAL A 92 7.09 1.40 -16.71
C VAL A 92 5.99 1.42 -17.76
N ILE A 93 4.81 0.85 -17.48
CA ILE A 93 3.66 0.89 -18.39
C ILE A 93 3.26 2.33 -18.71
N VAL A 94 3.15 3.20 -17.70
CA VAL A 94 2.84 4.63 -17.88
C VAL A 94 3.89 5.31 -18.77
N THR A 95 5.17 5.00 -18.56
CA THR A 95 6.27 5.58 -19.32
C THR A 95 6.25 5.16 -20.80
N VAL A 96 5.88 3.91 -21.09
CA VAL A 96 5.80 3.39 -22.46
C VAL A 96 4.59 3.93 -23.22
N ILE A 97 3.48 4.22 -22.52
CA ILE A 97 2.24 4.71 -23.12
C ILE A 97 2.26 6.22 -23.39
N ARG A 98 3.09 6.96 -22.66
CA ARG A 98 3.22 8.42 -22.76
C ARG A 98 4.00 8.85 -24.00
#